data_AF-A0AAD0JP01-F1
#
_entry.id   AF-A0AAD0JP01-F1
#
_cell.length_a   1.000
_cell.length_b   1.000
_cell.length_c   1.000
_cell.angle_alpha   90.00
_cell.angle_beta   90.00
_cell.angle_gamma   90.00
#
_symmetry.space_group_name_H-M   'P 1'
#
loop_
_entity.id
_entity.type
_entity.pdbx_description
1 polymer ?
#
loop_
_entity_poly.entity_id
_entity_poly.type
_entity_poly.pdbx_seq_one_letter_code
_entity_poly.pdbx_strand_id
1 'polypeptide(L)'
;MPDLTSDTGAGRVDLDDAEALRSSDATGALLHASMAGAQLRAVATAVDSGALDALAGFRPRALVWVSGRSDRARHAAGVVTALCEVVGGASVPPLVHAHTLPTWVGALDVVLVSGDDAGDRDLASAVETAANRGAAVVVDVPREGPVGESGGGRATWLPPLPYLPPHRGVLHHLAAGMAVLSALGVPGLDVGAAADAVDVELEGLGPDLATPVNPAKLLATSVAGSDPLVWIHSDPLSAAYCDRAVAAFCDAGRVTASSSVTDAVRSQAERARGLPAVDPLASLFHDDELDGAREDRTIRHLGMVLSADEEFVRLAAGALADVEWISDRGRDTVGTAPAPLSGKVAALMARTELSAAYLLVGGL
;
A
#
# COMPACT_ATOMS: atom_id res chain seq x y z
N MET A 1 6.91 35.37 -22.97
CA MET A 1 5.83 34.57 -22.37
C MET A 1 5.62 33.37 -23.25
N PRO A 2 5.86 32.14 -22.78
CA PRO A 2 5.56 30.96 -23.57
C PRO A 2 4.04 30.84 -23.73
N ASP A 3 3.65 30.43 -24.93
CA ASP A 3 2.29 30.29 -25.40
C ASP A 3 1.53 29.23 -24.58
N LEU A 4 0.48 29.64 -23.87
CA LEU A 4 -0.36 28.77 -23.01
C LEU A 4 -1.48 28.09 -23.81
N THR A 5 -1.36 27.99 -25.13
CA THR A 5 -2.38 27.40 -26.00
C THR A 5 -1.85 26.23 -26.84
N SER A 6 -0.77 25.57 -26.41
CA SER A 6 -0.59 24.19 -26.84
C SER A 6 -1.72 23.39 -26.21
N ASP A 7 -2.69 23.05 -27.04
CA ASP A 7 -3.70 22.03 -26.78
C ASP A 7 -2.99 20.74 -26.34
N THR A 8 -2.72 20.60 -25.04
CA THR A 8 -2.44 19.31 -24.45
C THR A 8 -3.78 18.63 -24.39
N GLY A 9 -4.19 18.06 -25.53
CA GLY A 9 -5.14 16.97 -25.53
C GLY A 9 -4.54 15.86 -24.68
N ALA A 10 -4.70 15.92 -23.36
CA ALA A 10 -4.59 14.75 -22.50
C ALA A 10 -5.86 13.93 -22.76
N GLY A 11 -5.98 13.46 -24.00
CA GLY A 11 -6.95 12.46 -24.37
C GLY A 11 -6.61 11.19 -23.61
N ARG A 12 -7.64 10.50 -23.15
CA ARG A 12 -7.53 9.16 -22.57
C ARG A 12 -6.65 8.29 -23.48
N VAL A 13 -5.57 7.76 -22.91
CA VAL A 13 -4.65 6.87 -23.61
C VAL A 13 -5.25 5.47 -23.63
N ASP A 14 -5.21 4.82 -24.78
CA ASP A 14 -5.61 3.41 -24.87
C ASP A 14 -4.61 2.56 -24.08
N LEU A 15 -5.11 1.82 -23.09
CA LEU A 15 -4.26 0.95 -22.29
C LEU A 15 -3.65 -0.17 -23.13
N ASP A 16 -4.24 -0.53 -24.28
CA ASP A 16 -3.72 -1.56 -25.17
C ASP A 16 -2.65 -1.03 -26.15
N ASP A 17 -2.40 0.29 -26.17
CA ASP A 17 -1.29 0.89 -26.89
C ASP A 17 -0.09 1.14 -25.94
N ALA A 18 0.80 0.15 -25.88
CA ALA A 18 1.97 0.19 -25.01
C ALA A 18 2.93 1.35 -25.32
N GLU A 19 3.01 1.80 -26.57
CA GLU A 19 3.90 2.91 -26.95
C GLU A 19 3.29 4.25 -26.58
N ALA A 20 1.97 4.40 -26.72
CA ALA A 20 1.26 5.56 -26.21
C ALA A 20 1.38 5.66 -24.68
N LEU A 21 1.29 4.54 -23.96
CA LEU A 21 1.52 4.51 -22.51
C LEU A 21 2.95 4.94 -22.14
N ARG A 22 3.97 4.37 -22.79
CA ARG A 22 5.38 4.72 -22.52
C ARG A 22 5.66 6.19 -22.80
N SER A 23 5.15 6.73 -23.90
CA SER A 23 5.34 8.14 -24.27
C SER A 23 4.55 9.11 -23.38
N SER A 24 3.46 8.66 -22.76
CA SER A 24 2.64 9.47 -21.84
C SER A 24 3.12 9.40 -20.39
N ASP A 25 4.03 8.48 -20.04
CA ASP A 25 4.56 8.34 -18.67
C ASP A 25 5.61 9.39 -18.31
N ALA A 26 5.20 10.65 -18.24
CA ALA A 26 6.10 11.79 -17.98
C ALA A 26 6.81 11.75 -16.62
N THR A 27 6.24 11.02 -15.64
CA THR A 27 6.78 10.93 -14.28
C THR A 27 7.50 9.60 -14.00
N GLY A 28 7.54 8.69 -14.98
CA GLY A 28 8.05 7.34 -14.80
C GLY A 28 7.21 6.49 -13.84
N ALA A 29 5.91 6.78 -13.66
CA ALA A 29 5.04 6.07 -12.74
C ALA A 29 4.97 4.56 -13.02
N LEU A 30 4.90 4.16 -14.30
CA LEU A 30 4.89 2.74 -14.68
C LEU A 30 6.26 2.11 -14.42
N LEU A 31 7.33 2.82 -14.73
CA LEU A 31 8.70 2.36 -14.43
C LEU A 31 8.87 2.13 -12.92
N HIS A 32 8.58 3.13 -12.08
CA HIS A 32 8.77 3.04 -10.63
C HIS A 32 7.89 1.96 -9.98
N ALA A 33 6.64 1.78 -10.45
CA ALA A 33 5.78 0.72 -9.97
C ALA A 33 6.30 -0.68 -10.39
N SER A 34 6.87 -0.80 -11.59
CA SER A 34 7.52 -2.05 -12.04
C SER A 34 8.78 -2.40 -11.24
N MET A 35 9.39 -1.44 -10.53
CA MET A 35 10.53 -1.68 -9.64
C MET A 35 10.15 -2.31 -8.30
N ALA A 36 8.87 -2.66 -8.05
CA ALA A 36 8.43 -3.27 -6.79
C ALA A 36 9.26 -4.50 -6.38
N GLY A 37 9.56 -5.41 -7.32
CA GLY A 37 10.41 -6.58 -7.05
C GLY A 37 11.84 -6.19 -6.65
N ALA A 38 12.43 -5.20 -7.33
CA ALA A 38 13.73 -4.66 -7.00
C ALA A 38 13.77 -4.00 -5.61
N GLN A 39 12.68 -3.35 -5.17
CA GLN A 39 12.57 -2.77 -3.84
C GLN A 39 12.71 -3.82 -2.73
N LEU A 40 12.00 -4.96 -2.87
CA LEU A 40 12.09 -6.05 -1.91
C LEU A 40 13.45 -6.75 -1.99
N ARG A 41 13.94 -7.01 -3.22
CA ARG A 41 15.21 -7.71 -3.44
C ARG A 41 16.41 -6.93 -2.90
N ALA A 42 16.38 -5.60 -2.92
CA ALA A 42 17.42 -4.78 -2.29
C ALA A 42 17.52 -5.04 -0.79
N VAL A 43 16.39 -5.13 -0.09
CA VAL A 43 16.36 -5.46 1.35
C VAL A 43 16.75 -6.91 1.60
N ALA A 44 16.20 -7.86 0.81
CA ALA A 44 16.56 -9.27 0.92
C ALA A 44 18.08 -9.49 0.78
N THR A 45 18.69 -8.87 -0.23
CA THR A 45 20.15 -8.94 -0.46
C THR A 45 20.94 -8.37 0.72
N ALA A 46 20.46 -7.29 1.34
CA ALA A 46 21.09 -6.71 2.52
C ALA A 46 21.01 -7.65 3.73
N VAL A 47 19.85 -8.29 3.94
CA VAL A 47 19.65 -9.29 5.00
C VAL A 47 20.56 -10.49 4.78
N ASP A 48 20.61 -11.04 3.57
CA ASP A 48 21.48 -12.18 3.22
C ASP A 48 22.97 -11.85 3.38
N SER A 49 23.34 -10.58 3.25
CA SER A 49 24.70 -10.07 3.49
C SER A 49 25.00 -9.81 4.98
N GLY A 50 24.06 -10.13 5.88
CA GLY A 50 24.23 -10.02 7.33
C GLY A 50 23.88 -8.64 7.91
N ALA A 51 23.17 -7.77 7.18
CA ALA A 51 22.84 -6.42 7.67
C ALA A 51 22.09 -6.44 9.02
N LEU A 52 21.26 -7.47 9.25
CA LEU A 52 20.42 -7.59 10.45
C LEU A 52 20.88 -8.69 11.43
N ASP A 53 22.08 -9.26 11.27
CA ASP A 53 22.58 -10.36 12.12
C ASP A 53 22.60 -10.01 13.61
N ALA A 54 22.82 -8.74 13.94
CA ALA A 54 22.81 -8.25 15.32
C ALA A 54 21.44 -8.40 16.02
N LEU A 55 20.35 -8.55 15.26
CA LEU A 55 19.00 -8.78 15.79
C LEU A 55 18.72 -10.27 16.05
N ALA A 56 19.52 -11.18 15.50
CA ALA A 56 19.30 -12.61 15.64
C ALA A 56 19.33 -13.03 17.12
N GLY A 57 18.26 -13.68 17.57
CA GLY A 57 18.11 -14.09 18.98
C GLY A 57 17.82 -12.94 19.95
N PHE A 58 17.78 -11.69 19.50
CA PHE A 58 17.33 -10.57 20.32
C PHE A 58 15.83 -10.70 20.64
N ARG A 59 15.46 -10.34 21.87
CA ARG A 59 14.07 -10.37 22.35
C ARG A 59 13.72 -8.99 22.88
N PRO A 60 13.33 -8.06 21.99
CA PRO A 60 13.05 -6.70 22.42
C PRO A 60 11.79 -6.64 23.27
N ARG A 61 11.75 -5.65 24.16
CA ARG A 61 10.54 -5.26 24.89
C ARG A 61 9.45 -4.75 23.93
N ALA A 62 9.84 -4.00 22.91
CA ALA A 62 8.98 -3.54 21.83
C ALA A 62 9.78 -3.30 20.55
N LEU A 63 9.13 -3.44 19.40
CA LEU A 63 9.59 -2.87 18.13
C LEU A 63 8.84 -1.56 17.90
N VAL A 64 9.56 -0.46 17.91
CA VAL A 64 9.01 0.87 17.66
C VAL A 64 9.29 1.27 16.21
N TRP A 65 8.24 1.41 15.43
CA TRP A 65 8.32 1.88 14.05
C TRP A 65 8.03 3.38 13.99
N VAL A 66 9.07 4.17 13.75
CA VAL A 66 8.99 5.63 13.60
C VAL A 66 8.89 5.97 12.12
N SER A 67 7.74 6.50 11.70
CA SER A 67 7.46 6.81 10.28
C SER A 67 7.53 8.31 9.93
N GLY A 68 7.66 9.19 10.93
CA GLY A 68 7.64 10.63 10.71
C GLY A 68 6.37 11.07 9.99
N ARG A 69 6.57 11.76 8.86
CA ARG A 69 5.50 12.23 7.96
C ARG A 69 5.25 11.32 6.76
N SER A 70 5.94 10.17 6.68
CA SER A 70 5.75 9.23 5.57
C SER A 70 4.46 8.43 5.74
N ASP A 71 3.49 8.71 4.87
CA ASP A 71 2.27 7.92 4.81
C ASP A 71 2.53 6.52 4.26
N ARG A 72 3.48 6.36 3.33
CA ARG A 72 3.85 5.05 2.78
C ARG A 72 4.51 4.14 3.82
N ALA A 73 5.42 4.66 4.62
CA ALA A 73 6.00 3.91 5.73
C ALA A 73 4.92 3.47 6.73
N ARG A 74 3.92 4.32 7.00
CA ARG A 74 2.79 3.99 7.88
C ARG A 74 1.86 2.93 7.30
N HIS A 75 1.53 3.03 6.01
CA HIS A 75 0.75 1.99 5.33
C HIS A 75 1.48 0.65 5.33
N ALA A 76 2.78 0.63 5.02
CA ALA A 76 3.60 -0.56 5.12
C ALA A 76 3.62 -1.13 6.55
N ALA A 77 3.77 -0.28 7.56
CA ALA A 77 3.73 -0.69 8.95
C ALA A 77 2.38 -1.32 9.34
N GLY A 78 1.27 -0.74 8.88
CA GLY A 78 -0.08 -1.28 9.09
C GLY A 78 -0.23 -2.69 8.50
N VAL A 79 0.22 -2.88 7.27
CA VAL A 79 0.19 -4.19 6.60
C VAL A 79 1.05 -5.23 7.33
N VAL A 80 2.28 -4.88 7.70
CA VAL A 80 3.18 -5.78 8.42
C VAL A 80 2.61 -6.15 9.81
N THR A 81 1.98 -5.18 10.49
CA THR A 81 1.32 -5.43 11.78
C THR A 81 0.18 -6.41 11.64
N ALA A 82 -0.69 -6.20 10.65
CA ALA A 82 -1.79 -7.11 10.38
C ALA A 82 -1.32 -8.50 9.94
N LEU A 83 -0.22 -8.61 9.19
CA LEU A 83 0.42 -9.89 8.88
C LEU A 83 0.86 -10.62 10.17
N CYS A 84 1.48 -9.90 11.11
CA CYS A 84 1.87 -10.48 12.40
C CYS A 84 0.67 -10.93 13.25
N GLU A 85 -0.45 -10.22 13.19
CA GLU A 85 -1.69 -10.63 13.88
C GLU A 85 -2.25 -11.94 13.32
N VAL A 86 -2.19 -12.13 11.99
CA VAL A 86 -2.64 -13.37 11.33
C VAL A 86 -1.72 -14.55 11.66
N VAL A 87 -0.40 -14.34 11.64
CA VAL A 87 0.57 -15.37 12.02
C VAL A 87 0.43 -15.74 13.50
N GLY A 88 0.27 -14.73 14.37
CA GLY A 88 0.14 -14.87 15.81
C GLY A 88 1.38 -15.43 16.52
N GLY A 89 1.28 -15.59 17.84
CA GLY A 89 2.27 -16.30 18.65
C GLY A 89 3.14 -15.44 19.57
N ALA A 90 3.73 -16.09 20.58
CA ALA A 90 4.50 -15.44 21.64
C ALA A 90 5.86 -14.84 21.19
N SER A 91 6.25 -15.02 19.93
CA SER A 91 7.49 -14.50 19.37
C SER A 91 7.38 -13.09 18.79
N VAL A 92 6.17 -12.60 18.54
CA VAL A 92 5.95 -11.24 18.01
C VAL A 92 6.09 -10.24 19.17
N PRO A 93 7.08 -9.33 19.13
CA PRO A 93 7.17 -8.26 20.13
C PRO A 93 6.03 -7.26 19.94
N PRO A 94 5.59 -6.54 20.99
CA PRO A 94 4.66 -5.43 20.83
C PRO A 94 5.14 -4.44 19.76
N LEU A 95 4.28 -4.17 18.78
CA LEU A 95 4.53 -3.24 17.69
C LEU A 95 3.96 -1.87 18.05
N VAL A 96 4.82 -0.85 18.10
CA VAL A 96 4.41 0.53 18.41
C VAL A 96 4.70 1.42 17.22
N HIS A 97 3.64 2.02 16.67
CA HIS A 97 3.73 2.94 15.55
C HIS A 97 3.74 4.35 16.08
N ALA A 98 4.71 5.16 15.67
CA ALA A 98 4.81 6.53 16.14
C ALA A 98 5.28 7.48 15.03
N HIS A 99 4.81 8.72 15.07
CA HIS A 99 5.35 9.79 14.24
C HIS A 99 6.73 10.26 14.73
N THR A 100 6.95 10.22 16.05
CA THR A 100 8.20 10.64 16.69
C THR A 100 8.63 9.60 17.71
N LEU A 101 9.93 9.50 17.98
CA LEU A 101 10.47 8.53 18.94
C LEU A 101 9.87 8.72 20.35
N PRO A 102 9.18 7.70 20.92
CA PRO A 102 8.69 7.77 22.29
C PRO A 102 9.81 7.95 23.32
N THR A 103 9.52 8.65 24.41
CA THR A 103 10.53 8.98 25.44
C THR A 103 11.04 7.78 26.23
N TRP A 104 10.25 6.71 26.31
CA TRP A 104 10.59 5.48 27.05
C TRP A 104 11.50 4.52 26.29
N VAL A 105 11.73 4.74 24.99
CA VAL A 105 12.59 3.89 24.17
C VAL A 105 14.01 3.85 24.73
N GLY A 106 14.61 2.68 24.81
CA GLY A 106 15.99 2.49 25.26
C GLY A 106 16.59 1.16 24.82
N ALA A 107 17.64 0.71 25.51
CA ALA A 107 18.48 -0.41 25.10
C ALA A 107 17.81 -1.79 25.02
N LEU A 108 16.56 -1.93 25.45
CA LEU A 108 15.78 -3.17 25.34
C LEU A 108 14.81 -3.15 24.15
N ASP A 109 14.80 -2.10 23.34
CA ASP A 109 13.87 -1.94 22.22
C ASP A 109 14.63 -2.01 20.89
N VAL A 110 13.91 -2.42 19.84
CA VAL A 110 14.31 -2.20 18.45
C VAL A 110 13.56 -0.98 17.93
N VAL A 111 14.25 -0.10 17.20
CA VAL A 111 13.65 1.04 16.53
C VAL A 111 13.87 0.88 15.04
N LEU A 112 12.79 0.78 14.28
CA LEU A 112 12.82 0.90 12.82
C LEU A 112 12.39 2.33 12.47
N VAL A 113 13.31 3.10 11.90
CA VAL A 113 13.02 4.45 11.39
C VAL A 113 12.84 4.36 9.88
N SER A 114 11.64 4.59 9.39
CA SER A 114 11.31 4.54 7.96
C SER A 114 10.79 5.88 7.48
N GLY A 115 11.13 6.29 6.26
CA GLY A 115 10.61 7.52 5.70
C GLY A 115 11.11 7.85 4.30
N ASP A 116 10.44 8.82 3.69
CA ASP A 116 10.64 9.20 2.29
C ASP A 116 11.55 10.44 2.12
N ASP A 117 11.93 11.12 3.18
CA ASP A 117 12.67 12.39 3.10
C ASP A 117 13.96 12.35 3.93
N ALA A 118 15.11 12.38 3.24
CA ALA A 118 16.42 12.47 3.87
C ALA A 118 16.63 13.77 4.67
N GLY A 119 15.82 14.80 4.39
CA GLY A 119 15.77 16.09 5.06
C GLY A 119 14.92 16.14 6.33
N ASP A 120 14.19 15.07 6.67
CA ASP A 120 13.28 15.08 7.81
C ASP A 120 14.06 15.14 9.14
N ARG A 121 14.00 16.31 9.78
CA ARG A 121 14.67 16.55 11.06
C ARG A 121 14.10 15.72 12.21
N ASP A 122 12.82 15.36 12.16
CA ASP A 122 12.18 14.55 13.20
C ASP A 122 12.72 13.10 13.11
N LEU A 123 12.92 12.58 11.89
CA LEU A 123 13.56 11.28 11.66
C LEU A 123 15.05 11.30 12.05
N ALA A 124 15.80 12.33 11.67
CA ALA A 124 17.20 12.49 12.07
C ALA A 124 17.36 12.48 13.60
N SER A 125 16.50 13.26 14.29
CA SER A 125 16.46 13.28 15.76
C SER A 125 16.06 11.92 16.35
N ALA A 126 15.15 11.18 15.71
CA ALA A 126 14.76 9.85 16.15
C ALA A 126 15.93 8.86 16.07
N VAL A 127 16.66 8.82 14.95
CA VAL A 127 17.85 7.97 14.76
C VAL A 127 18.91 8.30 15.81
N GLU A 128 19.28 9.57 15.94
CA GLU A 128 20.31 10.02 16.88
C GLU A 128 19.93 9.72 18.33
N THR A 129 18.68 10.02 18.72
CA THR A 129 18.21 9.82 20.09
C THR A 129 18.10 8.34 20.42
N ALA A 130 17.57 7.50 19.52
CA ALA A 130 17.45 6.06 19.74
C ALA A 130 18.83 5.41 19.91
N ALA A 131 19.79 5.78 19.06
CA ALA A 131 21.17 5.32 19.15
C ALA A 131 21.82 5.75 20.48
N ASN A 132 21.60 6.99 20.91
CA ASN A 132 22.10 7.52 22.19
C ASN A 132 21.49 6.85 23.43
N ARG A 133 20.27 6.33 23.32
CA ARG A 133 19.64 5.53 24.38
C ARG A 133 20.01 4.04 24.32
N GLY A 134 20.85 3.65 23.36
CA GLY A 134 21.35 2.29 23.20
C GLY A 134 20.35 1.31 22.58
N ALA A 135 19.25 1.79 22.00
CA ALA A 135 18.31 0.93 21.28
C ALA A 135 18.99 0.32 20.03
N ALA A 136 18.50 -0.83 19.59
CA ALA A 136 18.93 -1.39 18.30
C ALA A 136 18.21 -0.62 17.17
N VAL A 137 18.93 0.20 16.42
CA VAL A 137 18.34 1.10 15.41
C VAL A 137 18.56 0.55 14.01
N VAL A 138 17.47 0.35 13.27
CA VAL A 138 17.46 0.06 11.84
C VAL A 138 16.85 1.25 11.11
N VAL A 139 17.47 1.69 10.01
CA VAL A 139 17.06 2.87 9.27
C VAL A 139 16.79 2.52 7.81
N ASP A 140 15.62 2.94 7.36
CA ASP A 140 15.00 2.75 6.06
C ASP A 140 14.54 4.12 5.52
N VAL A 141 15.54 4.98 5.30
CA VAL A 141 15.38 6.36 4.84
C VAL A 141 16.47 6.65 3.79
N PRO A 142 16.19 7.43 2.74
CA PRO A 142 17.23 7.89 1.82
C PRO A 142 18.39 8.57 2.59
N ARG A 143 19.63 8.33 2.16
CA ARG A 143 20.83 8.71 2.93
C ARG A 143 21.42 10.06 2.52
N GLU A 144 20.89 10.70 1.49
CA GLU A 144 21.44 11.90 0.85
C GLU A 144 21.17 13.21 1.62
N GLY A 145 21.04 13.17 2.95
CA GLY A 145 20.66 14.33 3.76
C GLY A 145 20.93 14.19 5.27
N PRO A 146 20.43 15.13 6.10
CA PRO A 146 20.62 15.16 7.55
C PRO A 146 20.35 13.84 8.29
N VAL A 147 19.38 13.06 7.82
CA VAL A 147 19.09 11.74 8.40
C VAL A 147 20.31 10.82 8.26
N GLY A 148 20.97 10.83 7.09
CA GLY A 148 22.17 10.01 6.80
C GLY A 148 23.40 10.35 7.65
N GLU A 149 23.47 11.56 8.21
CA GLU A 149 24.52 12.01 9.13
C GLU A 149 24.26 11.60 10.59
N SER A 150 23.05 11.09 10.89
CA SER A 150 22.61 10.74 12.23
C SER A 150 23.04 9.32 12.65
N GLY A 151 23.04 9.06 13.96
CA GLY A 151 23.24 7.71 14.52
C GLY A 151 24.70 7.34 14.80
N GLY A 152 25.67 8.13 14.30
CA GLY A 152 27.09 8.00 14.67
C GLY A 152 27.67 6.59 14.51
N GLY A 153 27.29 5.88 13.45
CA GLY A 153 27.75 4.51 13.16
C GLY A 153 27.13 3.40 14.02
N ARG A 154 26.18 3.72 14.90
CA ARG A 154 25.46 2.73 15.74
C ARG A 154 24.11 2.29 15.15
N ALA A 155 23.69 2.93 14.06
CA ALA A 155 22.49 2.57 13.33
C ALA A 155 22.84 1.65 12.16
N THR A 156 22.05 0.61 11.99
CA THR A 156 22.09 -0.25 10.81
C THR A 156 21.23 0.36 9.71
N TRP A 157 21.80 0.51 8.52
CA TRP A 157 21.11 1.12 7.39
C TRP A 157 20.74 0.07 6.36
N LEU A 158 19.46 0.01 5.99
CA LEU A 158 19.04 -0.72 4.80
C LEU A 158 19.43 0.10 3.55
N PRO A 159 19.90 -0.56 2.48
CA PRO A 159 20.33 0.16 1.29
C PRO A 159 19.11 0.74 0.57
N PRO A 160 19.11 2.05 0.23
CA PRO A 160 18.05 2.62 -0.58
C PRO A 160 18.10 2.03 -2.00
N LEU A 161 16.97 2.07 -2.72
CA LEU A 161 16.95 1.70 -4.13
C LEU A 161 17.33 2.94 -4.99
N PRO A 162 18.44 2.90 -5.76
CA PRO A 162 18.81 4.01 -6.62
C PRO A 162 17.71 4.33 -7.63
N TYR A 163 17.53 5.63 -7.94
CA TYR A 163 16.58 6.16 -8.93
C TYR A 163 15.10 5.94 -8.62
N LEU A 164 14.74 5.36 -7.47
CA LEU A 164 13.36 5.32 -7.02
C LEU A 164 13.01 6.64 -6.32
N PRO A 165 12.03 7.42 -6.82
CA PRO A 165 11.53 8.57 -6.08
C PRO A 165 11.01 8.08 -4.73
N PRO A 166 11.34 8.73 -3.60
CA PRO A 166 10.95 8.24 -2.28
C PRO A 166 9.44 8.01 -2.17
N HIS A 167 8.70 8.98 -2.70
CA HIS A 167 7.53 8.85 -3.58
C HIS A 167 6.80 7.51 -3.88
N ARG A 168 7.57 6.47 -4.15
CA ARG A 168 7.14 5.21 -4.75
C ARG A 168 7.69 4.00 -3.96
N GLY A 169 8.23 4.24 -2.76
CA GLY A 169 8.96 3.29 -1.92
C GLY A 169 8.16 2.44 -0.92
N VAL A 170 6.83 2.34 -1.04
CA VAL A 170 6.02 1.59 -0.04
C VAL A 170 6.42 0.12 0.05
N LEU A 171 6.80 -0.51 -1.06
CA LEU A 171 7.24 -1.90 -1.08
C LEU A 171 8.61 -2.07 -0.42
N HIS A 172 9.47 -1.06 -0.47
CA HIS A 172 10.73 -1.04 0.27
C HIS A 172 10.49 -0.96 1.79
N HIS A 173 9.58 -0.08 2.25
CA HIS A 173 9.18 -0.01 3.66
C HIS A 173 8.50 -1.30 4.16
N LEU A 174 7.69 -1.94 3.31
CA LEU A 174 7.09 -3.24 3.58
C LEU A 174 8.20 -4.28 3.80
N ALA A 175 9.19 -4.33 2.89
CA ALA A 175 10.34 -5.22 2.97
C ALA A 175 11.17 -4.97 4.23
N ALA A 176 11.42 -3.71 4.61
CA ALA A 176 12.16 -3.34 5.81
C ALA A 176 11.48 -3.86 7.09
N GLY A 177 10.17 -3.67 7.23
CA GLY A 177 9.40 -4.19 8.36
C GLY A 177 9.43 -5.71 8.44
N MET A 178 9.18 -6.38 7.31
CA MET A 178 9.25 -7.84 7.22
C MET A 178 10.64 -8.37 7.57
N ALA A 179 11.71 -7.71 7.10
CA ALA A 179 13.10 -8.08 7.37
C ALA A 179 13.44 -7.99 8.86
N VAL A 180 13.09 -6.87 9.51
CA VAL A 180 13.36 -6.67 10.95
C VAL A 180 12.65 -7.72 11.79
N LEU A 181 11.38 -8.01 11.50
CA LEU A 181 10.62 -9.01 12.24
C LEU A 181 11.10 -10.43 11.98
N SER A 182 11.44 -10.76 10.73
CA SER A 182 12.03 -12.05 10.37
C SER A 182 13.38 -12.25 11.09
N ALA A 183 14.23 -11.22 11.14
CA ALA A 183 15.50 -11.25 11.88
C ALA A 183 15.33 -11.45 13.40
N LEU A 184 14.22 -10.97 13.97
CA LEU A 184 13.84 -11.22 15.37
C LEU A 184 13.28 -12.64 15.61
N GLY A 185 13.05 -13.40 14.55
CA GLY A 185 12.52 -14.76 14.58
C GLY A 185 11.00 -14.85 14.57
N VAL A 186 10.31 -13.83 14.06
CA VAL A 186 8.87 -13.92 13.79
C VAL A 186 8.64 -14.85 12.59
N PRO A 187 7.87 -15.94 12.73
CA PRO A 187 7.64 -16.87 11.63
C PRO A 187 6.73 -16.26 10.55
N GLY A 188 6.68 -16.90 9.38
CA GLY A 188 5.75 -16.50 8.30
C GLY A 188 6.12 -15.24 7.51
N LEU A 189 7.22 -14.57 7.88
CA LEU A 189 7.77 -13.42 7.17
C LEU A 189 9.06 -13.81 6.46
N ASP A 190 9.07 -13.69 5.13
CA ASP A 190 10.23 -13.97 4.29
C ASP A 190 10.26 -12.94 3.16
N VAL A 191 11.26 -12.06 3.21
CA VAL A 191 11.42 -10.97 2.23
C VAL A 191 11.90 -11.50 0.89
N GLY A 192 12.71 -12.56 0.87
CA GLY A 192 13.18 -13.18 -0.36
C GLY A 192 12.02 -13.86 -1.10
N ALA A 193 11.24 -14.67 -0.40
CA ALA A 193 10.04 -15.29 -0.96
C ALA A 193 9.00 -14.26 -1.40
N ALA A 194 8.86 -13.13 -0.67
CA ALA A 194 8.00 -12.04 -1.09
C ALA A 194 8.52 -11.32 -2.35
N ALA A 195 9.84 -11.15 -2.49
CA ALA A 195 10.44 -10.60 -3.71
C ALA A 195 10.17 -11.49 -4.92
N ASP A 196 10.33 -12.81 -4.76
CA ASP A 196 10.05 -13.77 -5.83
C ASP A 196 8.57 -13.79 -6.21
N ALA A 197 7.66 -13.73 -5.23
CA ALA A 197 6.23 -13.63 -5.49
C ALA A 197 5.85 -12.35 -6.24
N VAL A 198 6.47 -11.22 -5.90
CA VAL A 198 6.26 -9.95 -6.62
C VAL A 198 6.80 -10.02 -8.04
N ASP A 199 7.98 -10.60 -8.26
CA ASP A 199 8.55 -10.75 -9.60
C ASP A 199 7.65 -11.60 -10.51
N VAL A 200 7.19 -12.75 -10.01
CA VAL A 200 6.24 -13.62 -10.73
C VAL A 200 4.96 -12.87 -11.06
N GLU A 201 4.43 -12.08 -10.12
CA GLU A 201 3.23 -11.29 -10.37
C GLU A 201 3.46 -10.25 -11.46
N LEU A 202 4.57 -9.51 -11.42
CA LEU A 202 4.90 -8.45 -12.38
C LEU A 202 5.01 -8.96 -13.84
N GLU A 203 5.39 -10.23 -14.06
CA GLU A 203 5.40 -10.85 -15.40
C GLU A 203 4.03 -10.74 -16.09
N GLY A 204 2.93 -10.82 -15.32
CA GLY A 204 1.56 -10.72 -15.82
C GLY A 204 1.01 -9.30 -15.95
N LEU A 205 1.77 -8.28 -15.58
CA LEU A 205 1.25 -6.90 -15.48
C LEU A 205 1.87 -5.91 -16.47
N GLY A 206 2.77 -6.37 -17.35
CA GLY A 206 3.50 -5.50 -18.27
C GLY A 206 2.63 -4.70 -19.26
N PRO A 207 3.11 -3.55 -19.74
CA PRO A 207 2.35 -2.66 -20.62
C PRO A 207 2.05 -3.29 -21.98
N ASP A 208 2.89 -4.21 -22.44
CA ASP A 208 2.70 -4.90 -23.73
C ASP A 208 1.61 -6.00 -23.67
N LEU A 209 1.09 -6.33 -22.47
CA LEU A 209 -0.02 -7.28 -22.31
C LEU A 209 -1.38 -6.60 -22.50
N ALA A 210 -2.26 -7.20 -23.30
CA ALA A 210 -3.61 -6.68 -23.52
C ALA A 210 -4.44 -6.66 -22.21
N THR A 211 -5.32 -5.68 -22.10
CA THR A 211 -6.16 -5.42 -20.93
C THR A 211 -6.92 -6.66 -20.42
N PRO A 212 -7.55 -7.50 -21.26
CA PRO A 212 -8.30 -8.66 -20.77
C PRO A 212 -7.48 -9.71 -20.02
N VAL A 213 -6.15 -9.73 -20.20
CA VAL A 213 -5.24 -10.68 -19.55
C VAL A 213 -4.30 -10.03 -18.54
N ASN A 214 -4.36 -8.70 -18.37
CA ASN A 214 -3.52 -7.94 -17.47
C ASN A 214 -4.34 -7.48 -16.25
N PRO A 215 -4.18 -8.13 -15.07
CA PRO A 215 -4.99 -7.80 -13.90
C PRO A 215 -4.78 -6.38 -13.36
N ALA A 216 -3.63 -5.75 -13.62
CA ALA A 216 -3.42 -4.36 -13.23
C ALA A 216 -4.22 -3.38 -14.11
N LYS A 217 -4.29 -3.61 -15.42
CA LYS A 217 -5.14 -2.81 -16.33
C LYS A 217 -6.63 -3.02 -16.04
N LEU A 218 -7.03 -4.26 -15.71
CA LEU A 218 -8.40 -4.55 -15.27
C LEU A 218 -8.76 -3.81 -13.98
N LEU A 219 -7.88 -3.84 -12.97
CA LEU A 219 -8.09 -3.11 -11.71
C LEU A 219 -8.13 -1.59 -11.96
N ALA A 220 -7.23 -1.04 -12.77
CA ALA A 220 -7.27 0.37 -13.15
C ALA A 220 -8.60 0.76 -13.81
N THR A 221 -9.09 -0.08 -14.74
CA THR A 221 -10.35 0.15 -15.46
C THR A 221 -11.58 0.05 -14.55
N SER A 222 -11.56 -0.88 -13.60
CA SER A 222 -12.66 -1.03 -12.62
C SER A 222 -12.74 0.17 -11.68
N VAL A 223 -11.59 0.65 -11.21
CA VAL A 223 -11.49 1.83 -10.33
C VAL A 223 -11.81 3.13 -11.06
N ALA A 224 -11.53 3.18 -12.37
CA ALA A 224 -11.91 4.27 -13.25
C ALA A 224 -13.44 4.47 -13.33
N GLY A 225 -13.86 5.67 -13.72
CA GLY A 225 -15.26 6.06 -13.83
C GLY A 225 -15.70 7.11 -12.80
N SER A 226 -16.92 7.62 -12.96
CA SER A 226 -17.46 8.71 -12.14
C SER A 226 -18.18 8.27 -10.87
N ASP A 227 -18.60 7.01 -10.80
CA ASP A 227 -19.40 6.51 -9.67
C ASP A 227 -18.60 6.47 -8.37
N PRO A 228 -19.23 6.72 -7.21
CA PRO A 228 -18.60 6.50 -5.91
C PRO A 228 -18.13 5.06 -5.77
N LEU A 229 -16.89 4.88 -5.34
CA LEU A 229 -16.27 3.58 -5.16
C LEU A 229 -15.83 3.40 -3.71
N VAL A 230 -16.21 2.26 -3.11
CA VAL A 230 -15.80 1.87 -1.76
C VAL A 230 -15.11 0.50 -1.78
N TRP A 231 -13.90 0.45 -1.24
CA TRP A 231 -13.18 -0.79 -0.99
C TRP A 231 -13.72 -1.45 0.27
N ILE A 232 -14.17 -2.69 0.17
CA ILE A 232 -14.73 -3.43 1.29
C ILE A 232 -13.78 -4.54 1.76
N HIS A 233 -13.67 -4.70 3.08
CA HIS A 233 -12.78 -5.67 3.71
C HIS A 233 -13.44 -6.34 4.92
N SER A 234 -12.92 -7.49 5.33
CA SER A 234 -13.46 -8.29 6.44
C SER A 234 -12.51 -8.56 7.59
N ASP A 235 -11.21 -8.32 7.40
CA ASP A 235 -10.15 -8.63 8.37
C ASP A 235 -9.10 -7.50 8.42
N PRO A 236 -8.26 -7.44 9.47
CA PRO A 236 -7.27 -6.38 9.63
C PRO A 236 -6.24 -6.28 8.50
N LEU A 237 -5.88 -7.41 7.87
CA LEU A 237 -4.90 -7.44 6.79
C LEU A 237 -5.48 -6.88 5.50
N SER A 238 -6.70 -7.30 5.17
CA SER A 238 -7.50 -6.72 4.08
C SER A 238 -7.77 -5.24 4.31
N ALA A 239 -8.03 -4.82 5.55
CA ALA A 239 -8.20 -3.40 5.91
C ALA A 239 -6.94 -2.59 5.61
N ALA A 240 -5.79 -3.02 6.14
CA ALA A 240 -4.51 -2.34 5.93
C ALA A 240 -4.10 -2.29 4.45
N TYR A 241 -4.39 -3.36 3.70
CA TYR A 241 -4.22 -3.36 2.24
C TYR A 241 -5.13 -2.34 1.55
N CYS A 242 -6.43 -2.33 1.89
CA CYS A 242 -7.40 -1.41 1.30
C CYS A 242 -7.04 0.05 1.59
N ASP A 243 -6.55 0.37 2.78
CA ASP A 243 -6.10 1.73 3.13
C ASP A 243 -4.94 2.17 2.22
N ARG A 244 -3.98 1.27 1.95
CA ARG A 244 -2.92 1.57 0.97
C ARG A 244 -3.46 1.71 -0.45
N ALA A 245 -4.37 0.83 -0.86
CA ALA A 245 -4.97 0.85 -2.19
C ALA A 245 -5.71 2.16 -2.45
N VAL A 246 -6.55 2.58 -1.49
CA VAL A 246 -7.23 3.88 -1.50
C VAL A 246 -6.21 5.01 -1.67
N ALA A 247 -5.16 5.02 -0.86
CA ALA A 247 -4.12 6.04 -0.97
C ALA A 247 -3.42 6.02 -2.34
N ALA A 248 -3.13 4.85 -2.92
CA ALA A 248 -2.46 4.73 -4.21
C ALA A 248 -3.31 5.32 -5.36
N PHE A 249 -4.62 5.06 -5.33
CA PHE A 249 -5.53 5.65 -6.32
C PHE A 249 -5.78 7.14 -6.07
N CYS A 250 -5.82 7.59 -4.81
CA CYS A 250 -5.86 9.02 -4.48
C CYS A 250 -4.60 9.75 -4.98
N ASP A 251 -3.43 9.15 -4.86
CA ASP A 251 -2.16 9.67 -5.42
C ASP A 251 -2.23 9.82 -6.96
N ALA A 252 -3.02 8.96 -7.62
CA ALA A 252 -3.31 9.01 -9.05
C ALA A 252 -4.50 9.92 -9.42
N GLY A 253 -5.07 10.65 -8.46
CA GLY A 253 -6.17 11.60 -8.66
C GLY A 253 -7.57 11.01 -8.53
N ARG A 254 -7.71 9.72 -8.20
CA ARG A 254 -9.00 9.05 -8.03
C ARG A 254 -9.39 8.96 -6.56
N VAL A 255 -10.37 9.77 -6.16
CA VAL A 255 -10.92 9.76 -4.80
C VAL A 255 -11.78 8.51 -4.56
N THR A 256 -11.46 7.75 -3.52
CA THR A 256 -12.19 6.55 -3.07
C THR A 256 -12.02 6.38 -1.56
N ALA A 257 -12.68 5.39 -0.96
CA ALA A 257 -12.64 5.13 0.48
C ALA A 257 -12.65 3.62 0.78
N SER A 258 -12.26 3.23 1.99
CA SER A 258 -12.36 1.86 2.51
C SER A 258 -13.44 1.76 3.61
N SER A 259 -14.05 0.58 3.75
CA SER A 259 -15.03 0.28 4.81
C SER A 259 -15.02 -1.22 5.14
N SER A 260 -15.38 -1.57 6.38
CA SER A 260 -15.71 -2.96 6.68
C SER A 260 -16.94 -3.40 5.87
N VAL A 261 -17.01 -4.70 5.51
CA VAL A 261 -18.20 -5.27 4.85
C VAL A 261 -19.45 -5.05 5.69
N THR A 262 -19.35 -5.19 7.01
CA THR A 262 -20.48 -4.98 7.93
C THR A 262 -20.99 -3.54 7.89
N ASP A 263 -20.10 -2.55 7.87
CA ASP A 263 -20.50 -1.15 7.83
C ASP A 263 -21.02 -0.74 6.45
N ALA A 264 -20.46 -1.30 5.37
CA ALA A 264 -20.98 -1.11 4.02
C ALA A 264 -22.42 -1.65 3.91
N VAL A 265 -22.68 -2.86 4.40
CA VAL A 265 -24.04 -3.47 4.40
C VAL A 265 -25.01 -2.64 5.25
N ARG A 266 -24.55 -2.14 6.40
CA ARG A 266 -25.35 -1.24 7.24
C ARG A 266 -25.67 0.05 6.50
N SER A 267 -24.69 0.67 5.84
CA SER A 267 -24.86 1.89 5.05
C SER A 267 -25.87 1.68 3.91
N GLN A 268 -25.76 0.58 3.17
CA GLN A 268 -26.69 0.20 2.12
C GLN A 268 -28.12 0.03 2.66
N ALA A 269 -28.28 -0.61 3.82
CA ALA A 269 -29.58 -0.79 4.47
C ALA A 269 -30.21 0.54 4.90
N GLU A 270 -29.43 1.49 5.41
CA GLU A 270 -29.92 2.84 5.75
C GLU A 270 -30.29 3.64 4.49
N ARG A 271 -29.50 3.55 3.41
CA ARG A 271 -29.85 4.17 2.11
C ARG A 271 -31.15 3.61 1.54
N ALA A 272 -31.34 2.29 1.60
CA ALA A 272 -32.56 1.63 1.12
C ALA A 272 -33.82 2.04 1.90
N ARG A 273 -33.67 2.52 3.15
CA ARG A 273 -34.78 3.07 3.96
C ARG A 273 -35.15 4.51 3.60
N GLY A 274 -34.46 5.13 2.64
CA GLY A 274 -34.76 6.49 2.19
C GLY A 274 -34.36 7.56 3.22
N LEU A 275 -33.34 7.29 4.03
CA LEU A 275 -32.64 8.31 4.83
C LEU A 275 -31.45 8.83 4.01
N PRO A 276 -31.62 9.80 3.09
CA PRO A 276 -30.48 10.36 2.39
C PRO A 276 -29.55 11.03 3.40
N ALA A 277 -28.24 10.92 3.16
CA ALA A 277 -27.23 11.75 3.83
C ALA A 277 -27.27 13.22 3.38
N VAL A 278 -28.18 13.56 2.47
CA VAL A 278 -28.38 14.90 1.91
C VAL A 278 -29.36 15.65 2.81
N ASP A 279 -29.12 16.96 2.96
CA ASP A 279 -29.99 17.90 3.66
C ASP A 279 -31.48 17.59 3.40
N PRO A 280 -32.28 17.26 4.44
CA PRO A 280 -33.71 17.00 4.31
C PRO A 280 -34.45 18.13 3.58
N LEU A 281 -33.97 19.38 3.69
CA LEU A 281 -34.51 20.53 2.97
C LEU A 281 -34.19 20.46 1.47
N ALA A 282 -32.97 20.06 1.09
CA ALA A 282 -32.63 19.89 -0.33
C ALA A 282 -33.50 18.83 -1.01
N SER A 283 -33.93 17.80 -0.28
CA SER A 283 -34.91 16.82 -0.79
C SER A 283 -36.33 17.39 -0.91
N LEU A 284 -36.73 18.29 0.00
CA LEU A 284 -38.05 18.95 0.00
C LEU A 284 -38.19 19.97 -1.14
N PHE A 285 -37.09 20.61 -1.54
CA PHE A 285 -37.07 21.60 -2.63
C PHE A 285 -36.65 21.01 -3.98
N HIS A 286 -36.37 19.70 -4.07
CA HIS A 286 -36.01 19.06 -5.32
C HIS A 286 -37.23 18.91 -6.24
N ASP A 287 -37.16 19.50 -7.42
CA ASP A 287 -38.17 19.43 -8.46
C ASP A 287 -37.64 18.61 -9.64
N ASP A 288 -38.22 17.42 -9.88
CA ASP A 288 -37.77 16.49 -10.92
C ASP A 288 -37.83 17.08 -12.35
N GLU A 289 -38.64 18.12 -12.60
CA GLU A 289 -38.72 18.81 -13.91
C GLU A 289 -37.65 19.91 -14.08
N LEU A 290 -37.19 20.54 -12.99
CA LEU A 290 -36.23 21.66 -13.03
C LEU A 290 -34.80 21.24 -12.68
N ASP A 291 -34.66 20.33 -11.73
CA ASP A 291 -33.37 19.90 -11.17
C ASP A 291 -32.84 18.62 -11.83
N GLY A 292 -33.68 17.96 -12.64
CA GLY A 292 -33.37 16.68 -13.29
C GLY A 292 -33.52 15.48 -12.35
N ALA A 293 -33.21 14.28 -12.85
CA ALA A 293 -33.31 13.06 -12.05
C ALA A 293 -32.35 13.13 -10.85
N ARG A 294 -32.85 12.78 -9.66
CA ARG A 294 -32.00 12.57 -8.47
C ARG A 294 -30.79 11.72 -8.84
N GLU A 295 -29.60 12.20 -8.51
CA GLU A 295 -28.39 11.40 -8.61
C GLU A 295 -28.45 10.28 -7.57
N ASP A 296 -29.16 9.19 -7.85
CA ASP A 296 -28.97 7.93 -7.14
C ASP A 296 -27.66 7.33 -7.63
N ARG A 297 -26.54 7.91 -7.18
CA ARG A 297 -25.22 7.38 -7.49
C ARG A 297 -25.12 6.01 -6.85
N THR A 298 -25.20 4.98 -7.68
CA THR A 298 -24.94 3.60 -7.29
C THR A 298 -23.51 3.53 -6.76
N ILE A 299 -23.36 3.14 -5.49
CA ILE A 299 -22.05 2.92 -4.89
C ILE A 299 -21.55 1.58 -5.41
N ARG A 300 -20.42 1.59 -6.12
CA ARG A 300 -19.71 0.39 -6.53
C ARG A 300 -18.79 -0.08 -5.42
N HIS A 301 -18.64 -1.38 -5.26
CA HIS A 301 -17.82 -1.96 -4.21
C HIS A 301 -16.69 -2.82 -4.79
N LEU A 302 -15.48 -2.63 -4.28
CA LEU A 302 -14.35 -3.53 -4.54
C LEU A 302 -14.00 -4.35 -3.31
N GLY A 303 -14.21 -5.66 -3.38
CA GLY A 303 -13.96 -6.57 -2.28
C GLY A 303 -12.53 -7.10 -2.24
N MET A 304 -11.91 -7.04 -1.05
CA MET A 304 -10.64 -7.68 -0.74
C MET A 304 -10.76 -8.62 0.46
N VAL A 305 -10.24 -9.84 0.31
CA VAL A 305 -10.12 -10.84 1.38
C VAL A 305 -8.73 -11.48 1.31
N LEU A 306 -7.96 -11.36 2.39
CA LEU A 306 -6.58 -11.85 2.47
C LEU A 306 -6.42 -12.98 3.50
N SER A 307 -7.02 -12.87 4.68
CA SER A 307 -6.86 -13.85 5.76
C SER A 307 -8.17 -14.46 6.26
N ALA A 308 -9.32 -13.95 5.85
CA ALA A 308 -10.62 -14.52 6.20
C ALA A 308 -11.10 -15.55 5.16
N ASP A 309 -12.15 -16.30 5.50
CA ASP A 309 -12.84 -17.21 4.59
C ASP A 309 -13.61 -16.40 3.53
N GLU A 310 -13.17 -16.47 2.29
CA GLU A 310 -13.75 -15.71 1.18
C GLU A 310 -15.23 -16.04 0.95
N GLU A 311 -15.66 -17.30 1.08
CA GLU A 311 -17.07 -17.66 0.87
C GLU A 311 -17.97 -17.00 1.93
N PHE A 312 -17.51 -17.00 3.18
CA PHE A 312 -18.22 -16.35 4.27
C PHE A 312 -18.32 -14.83 4.07
N VAL A 313 -17.25 -14.21 3.61
CA VAL A 313 -17.20 -12.76 3.38
C VAL A 313 -18.09 -12.36 2.19
N ARG A 314 -18.07 -13.13 1.10
CA ARG A 314 -18.96 -12.94 -0.06
C ARG A 314 -20.42 -13.10 0.34
N LEU A 315 -20.74 -14.08 1.19
CA LEU A 315 -22.07 -14.25 1.75
C LEU A 315 -22.50 -13.04 2.58
N ALA A 316 -21.62 -12.52 3.44
CA ALA A 316 -21.90 -11.34 4.26
C ALA A 316 -22.11 -10.08 3.41
N ALA A 317 -21.39 -9.96 2.28
CA ALA A 317 -21.54 -8.87 1.33
C ALA A 317 -22.77 -8.99 0.41
N GLY A 318 -23.56 -10.08 0.49
CA GLY A 318 -24.64 -10.36 -0.46
C GLY A 318 -25.80 -9.34 -0.48
N ALA A 319 -25.87 -8.44 0.51
CA ALA A 319 -26.82 -7.33 0.53
C ALA A 319 -26.32 -6.08 -0.22
N LEU A 320 -25.04 -6.03 -0.57
CA LEU A 320 -24.46 -4.93 -1.34
C LEU A 320 -24.77 -5.11 -2.83
N ALA A 321 -25.13 -4.02 -3.49
CA ALA A 321 -25.20 -3.99 -4.94
C ALA A 321 -23.78 -3.89 -5.50
N ASP A 322 -23.54 -4.58 -6.62
CA ASP A 322 -22.35 -4.42 -7.47
C ASP A 322 -21.01 -4.51 -6.72
N VAL A 323 -20.72 -5.72 -6.21
CA VAL A 323 -19.43 -6.05 -5.59
C VAL A 323 -18.56 -6.81 -6.58
N GLU A 324 -17.44 -6.21 -6.97
CA GLU A 324 -16.40 -6.87 -7.74
C GLU A 324 -15.26 -7.30 -6.80
N TRP A 325 -14.87 -8.57 -6.84
CA TRP A 325 -13.82 -9.12 -5.98
C TRP A 325 -12.47 -9.09 -6.68
N ILE A 326 -11.44 -8.63 -5.98
CA ILE A 326 -10.09 -8.47 -6.55
C ILE A 326 -9.42 -9.84 -6.76
N SER A 327 -9.82 -10.86 -5.99
CA SER A 327 -9.44 -12.26 -6.17
C SER A 327 -9.92 -12.86 -7.51
N ASP A 328 -10.99 -12.33 -8.11
CA ASP A 328 -11.61 -12.90 -9.32
C ASP A 328 -11.00 -12.38 -10.64
N ARG A 329 -9.93 -11.57 -10.60
CA ARG A 329 -9.38 -10.88 -11.78
C ARG A 329 -8.33 -11.69 -12.55
N GLY A 330 -8.77 -12.51 -13.51
CA GLY A 330 -7.90 -13.14 -14.52
C GLY A 330 -7.12 -14.36 -14.01
N ARG A 331 -6.02 -14.74 -14.69
CA ARG A 331 -5.11 -15.80 -14.22
C ARG A 331 -4.47 -15.33 -12.91
N ASP A 332 -5.12 -15.62 -11.78
CA ASP A 332 -4.59 -15.23 -10.48
C ASP A 332 -3.34 -16.07 -10.15
N THR A 333 -2.18 -15.57 -10.56
CA THR A 333 -0.86 -16.16 -10.28
C THR A 333 -0.56 -16.14 -8.79
N VAL A 334 -1.11 -15.16 -8.07
CA VAL A 334 -0.92 -14.95 -6.62
C VAL A 334 -1.46 -16.11 -5.76
N GLY A 335 -2.36 -16.94 -6.30
CA GLY A 335 -2.91 -18.13 -5.62
C GLY A 335 -2.27 -19.47 -6.03
N THR A 336 -1.36 -19.50 -7.00
CA THR A 336 -0.85 -20.75 -7.59
C THR A 336 0.51 -21.21 -7.08
N ALA A 337 1.31 -20.32 -6.51
CA ALA A 337 2.56 -20.67 -5.83
C ALA A 337 2.31 -20.89 -4.32
N PRO A 338 3.04 -21.80 -3.64
CA PRO A 338 3.02 -21.92 -2.18
C PRO A 338 3.76 -20.74 -1.53
N ALA A 339 3.44 -19.51 -1.92
CA ALA A 339 4.01 -18.32 -1.34
C ALA A 339 3.41 -18.10 0.05
N PRO A 340 4.21 -17.74 1.06
CA PRO A 340 3.68 -17.32 2.35
C PRO A 340 2.73 -16.11 2.15
N LEU A 341 1.79 -15.92 3.08
CA LEU A 341 0.82 -14.82 3.01
C LEU A 341 1.49 -13.45 2.81
N SER A 342 2.68 -13.24 3.38
CA SER A 342 3.52 -12.08 3.16
C SER A 342 3.84 -11.83 1.68
N GLY A 343 4.19 -12.87 0.92
CA GLY A 343 4.43 -12.77 -0.53
C GLY A 343 3.16 -12.48 -1.32
N LYS A 344 2.03 -13.12 -0.97
CA LYS A 344 0.72 -12.85 -1.59
C LYS A 344 0.31 -11.39 -1.42
N VAL A 345 0.46 -10.82 -0.22
CA VAL A 345 0.11 -9.42 0.04
C VAL A 345 1.07 -8.46 -0.69
N ALA A 346 2.37 -8.74 -0.69
CA ALA A 346 3.34 -7.93 -1.43
C ALA A 346 3.04 -7.89 -2.94
N ALA A 347 2.70 -9.04 -3.54
CA ALA A 347 2.30 -9.15 -4.93
C ALA A 347 1.04 -8.34 -5.25
N LEU A 348 0.00 -8.42 -4.41
CA LEU A 348 -1.21 -7.62 -4.58
C LEU A 348 -0.95 -6.12 -4.40
N MET A 349 -0.08 -5.73 -3.47
CA MET A 349 0.34 -4.33 -3.33
C MET A 349 1.06 -3.86 -4.59
N ALA A 350 1.99 -4.63 -5.15
CA ALA A 350 2.67 -4.32 -6.41
C ALA A 350 1.69 -4.18 -7.58
N ARG A 351 0.71 -5.10 -7.70
CA ARG A 351 -0.39 -5.01 -8.68
C ARG A 351 -1.14 -3.70 -8.52
N THR A 352 -1.41 -3.28 -7.29
CA THR A 352 -2.16 -2.05 -6.98
C THR A 352 -1.38 -0.79 -7.33
N GLU A 353 -0.09 -0.72 -6.98
CA GLU A 353 0.79 0.40 -7.37
C GLU A 353 0.85 0.56 -8.88
N LEU A 354 0.98 -0.54 -9.61
CA LEU A 354 1.02 -0.51 -11.07
C LEU A 354 -0.35 -0.19 -11.69
N SER A 355 -1.45 -0.62 -11.06
CA SER A 355 -2.81 -0.25 -11.47
C SER A 355 -3.05 1.25 -11.31
N ALA A 356 -2.63 1.84 -10.19
CA ALA A 356 -2.69 3.28 -9.98
C ALA A 356 -1.82 4.03 -11.00
N ALA A 357 -0.66 3.49 -11.36
CA ALA A 357 0.17 4.05 -12.43
C ALA A 357 -0.52 3.97 -13.81
N TYR A 358 -1.19 2.86 -14.16
CA TYR A 358 -2.00 2.78 -15.38
C TYR A 358 -3.16 3.76 -15.39
N LEU A 359 -3.82 3.97 -14.25
CA LEU A 359 -4.90 4.96 -14.13
C LEU A 359 -4.36 6.38 -14.37
N LEU A 360 -3.22 6.71 -13.78
CA LEU A 360 -2.56 8.01 -13.92
C LEU A 360 -2.10 8.27 -15.37
N VAL A 361 -1.35 7.33 -15.96
CA VAL A 361 -0.78 7.48 -17.31
C VAL A 361 -1.85 7.33 -18.39
N GLY A 362 -2.85 6.48 -18.14
CA GLY A 362 -4.00 6.29 -19.01
C GLY A 362 -4.96 7.47 -19.08
N GLY A 363 -4.94 8.36 -18.07
CA GLY A 363 -5.89 9.46 -17.94
C GLY A 363 -7.33 8.95 -17.84
N LEU A 364 -7.55 7.90 -17.04
CA LEU A 364 -8.83 7.17 -16.93
C LEU A 364 -9.87 7.83 -16.02
#